data_AF-A0A7W0VR18-F1
#
_entry.id   AF-A0A7W0VR18-F1
#
_cell.length_a   1.000
_cell.length_b   1.000
_cell.length_c   1.000
_cell.angle_alpha   90.00
_cell.angle_beta   90.00
_cell.angle_gamma   90.00
#
_symmetry.space_group_name_H-M   'P 1'
#
loop_
_entity.id
_entity.type
_entity.pdbx_description
1 polymer ?
#
loop_
_entity_poly.entity_id
_entity_poly.type
_entity_poly.pdbx_seq_one_letter_code
_entity_poly.pdbx_strand_id
1 'polypeptide(L)'
;MKIGLIAVIATITGSLAVATFSASGTAEAGDACHHKEFKTEMVRDACKTGGQKAAKDVMKKWNKEKGIKSCNQCHTKLAPTYDLKADAFDQFVKLGGKLIPTKGAKTPLAPAKGK
;
A
#
# COMPACT_ATOMS: atom_id res chain seq x y z
N MET A 1 -60.14 3.99 -9.75
CA MET A 1 -60.07 3.35 -8.42
C MET A 1 -59.29 4.30 -7.51
N LYS A 2 -59.89 4.94 -6.50
CA LYS A 2 -60.41 4.43 -5.22
C LYS A 2 -59.28 4.41 -4.14
N ILE A 3 -59.39 5.42 -3.28
CA ILE A 3 -58.85 5.70 -1.94
C ILE A 3 -58.34 4.48 -1.13
N GLY A 4 -57.29 4.71 -0.32
CA GLY A 4 -56.99 3.99 0.93
C GLY A 4 -55.58 3.40 0.94
N LEU A 5 -54.75 3.50 1.98
CA LEU A 5 -55.02 3.74 3.39
C LEU A 5 -53.71 4.23 4.04
N ILE A 6 -53.81 5.28 4.84
CA ILE A 6 -52.82 5.66 5.85
C ILE A 6 -52.81 4.55 6.90
N ALA A 7 -51.65 3.97 7.19
CA ALA A 7 -51.42 3.17 8.39
C ALA A 7 -50.14 3.67 9.07
N VAL A 8 -50.33 4.70 9.89
CA VAL A 8 -49.45 5.03 11.00
C VAL A 8 -49.54 3.88 11.99
N ILE A 9 -48.44 3.16 12.19
CA ILE A 9 -48.21 2.42 13.44
C ILE A 9 -46.85 2.85 13.95
N ALA A 10 -46.90 3.84 14.84
CA ALA A 10 -45.82 4.15 15.76
C ALA A 10 -45.62 2.96 16.71
N THR A 11 -44.48 2.28 16.60
CA THR A 11 -43.92 1.49 17.69
C THR A 11 -42.48 1.94 17.90
N ILE A 12 -42.36 2.98 18.73
CA ILE A 12 -41.12 3.38 19.36
C ILE A 12 -40.96 2.50 20.60
N THR A 13 -40.10 1.50 20.54
CA THR A 13 -39.38 1.01 21.73
C THR A 13 -38.18 0.18 21.31
N GLY A 14 -37.00 0.76 21.45
CA GLY A 14 -35.74 0.08 21.15
C GLY A 14 -34.64 1.09 20.81
N SER A 15 -34.29 1.93 21.77
CA SER A 15 -33.04 2.69 21.74
C SER A 15 -31.87 1.71 21.79
N LEU A 16 -31.47 1.18 20.64
CA LEU A 16 -30.14 0.62 20.45
C LEU A 16 -29.35 1.59 19.58
N ALA A 17 -28.29 2.10 20.18
CA ALA A 17 -27.44 3.16 19.67
C ALA A 17 -27.18 3.01 18.16
N VAL A 18 -27.48 4.08 17.43
CA VAL A 18 -26.93 4.31 16.10
C VAL A 18 -25.41 4.35 16.26
N ALA A 19 -24.76 3.22 16.02
CA ALA A 19 -23.34 3.18 15.73
C ALA A 19 -23.16 3.87 14.37
N THR A 20 -22.92 5.17 14.45
CA THR A 20 -22.42 6.04 13.40
C THR A 20 -21.38 5.32 12.55
N PHE A 21 -21.73 5.12 11.27
CA PHE A 21 -20.86 5.10 10.10
C PHE A 21 -19.40 4.64 10.31
N SER A 22 -19.13 3.39 9.96
CA SER A 22 -18.07 3.03 8.99
C SER A 22 -18.26 1.57 8.59
N ALA A 23 -19.31 1.30 7.80
CA ALA A 23 -19.23 0.23 6.81
C ALA A 23 -18.27 0.69 5.71
N SER A 24 -17.00 0.92 6.06
CA SER A 24 -15.92 0.78 5.11
C SER A 24 -15.97 -0.70 4.75
N GLY A 25 -16.45 -1.01 3.54
CA GLY A 25 -16.48 -2.38 3.07
C GLY A 25 -15.17 -3.05 3.47
N THR A 26 -15.27 -4.26 4.01
CA THR A 26 -14.14 -5.15 4.15
C THR A 26 -13.61 -5.37 2.74
N ALA A 27 -12.83 -4.43 2.23
CA ALA A 27 -11.80 -4.73 1.27
C ALA A 27 -11.08 -5.88 1.94
N GLU A 28 -11.17 -7.07 1.34
CA GLU A 28 -10.31 -8.19 1.70
C GLU A 28 -8.91 -7.61 1.75
N ALA A 29 -8.47 -7.29 2.97
CA ALA A 29 -7.19 -6.68 3.20
C ALA A 29 -6.24 -7.79 2.80
N GLY A 30 -5.71 -7.70 1.58
CA GLY A 30 -4.71 -8.65 1.09
C GLY A 30 -3.62 -8.78 2.14
N ASP A 31 -2.97 -9.95 2.21
CA ASP A 31 -2.02 -10.31 3.28
C ASP A 31 -1.22 -9.12 3.79
N ALA A 32 -1.10 -8.98 5.11
CA ALA A 32 -0.33 -7.89 5.69
C ALA A 32 1.09 -7.86 5.11
N CYS A 33 1.61 -6.67 4.80
CA CYS A 33 2.95 -6.59 4.24
C CYS A 33 3.99 -7.16 5.20
N HIS A 34 4.94 -7.88 4.62
CA HIS A 34 6.04 -8.49 5.38
C HIS A 34 6.96 -7.42 5.96
N HIS A 35 7.27 -6.40 5.16
CA HIS A 35 7.97 -5.22 5.63
C HIS A 35 7.03 -4.35 6.47
N LYS A 36 7.44 -4.04 7.70
CA LYS A 36 6.74 -3.10 8.59
C LYS A 36 7.30 -1.69 8.49
N GLU A 37 8.56 -1.58 8.11
CA GLU A 37 9.24 -0.32 7.84
C GLU A 37 9.40 -0.13 6.34
N PHE A 38 8.98 1.03 5.85
CA PHE A 38 9.07 1.37 4.43
C PHE A 38 10.04 2.52 4.25
N LYS A 39 10.99 2.36 3.32
CA LYS A 39 11.88 3.44 2.89
C LYS A 39 11.40 4.13 1.62
N THR A 40 10.45 3.55 0.89
CA THR A 40 9.90 4.11 -0.35
C THR A 40 8.45 4.53 -0.16
N GLU A 41 8.08 5.71 -0.63
CA GLU A 41 6.73 6.25 -0.49
C GLU A 41 5.69 5.38 -1.22
N MET A 42 6.00 5.01 -2.47
CA MET A 42 5.13 4.22 -3.32
C MET A 42 4.73 2.86 -2.69
N VAL A 43 5.69 2.12 -2.13
CA VAL A 43 5.40 0.81 -1.52
C VAL A 43 4.68 0.98 -0.18
N ARG A 44 5.01 2.01 0.61
CA ARG A 44 4.32 2.33 1.87
C ARG A 44 2.83 2.54 1.62
N ASP A 45 2.49 3.38 0.65
CA ASP A 45 1.11 3.78 0.42
C ASP A 45 0.29 2.64 -0.18
N ALA A 46 0.86 1.89 -1.13
CA ALA A 46 0.23 0.69 -1.65
C ALA A 46 0.00 -0.35 -0.55
N CYS A 47 0.99 -0.55 0.32
CA CYS A 47 0.86 -1.47 1.44
C CYS A 47 -0.26 -1.08 2.42
N LYS A 48 -0.30 0.20 2.83
CA LYS A 48 -1.31 0.69 3.78
C LYS A 48 -2.74 0.52 3.27
N THR A 49 -2.94 0.66 1.96
CA THR A 49 -4.28 0.63 1.36
C THR A 49 -4.72 -0.77 0.93
N GLY A 50 -3.80 -1.63 0.47
CA GLY A 50 -4.16 -2.92 -0.14
C GLY A 50 -3.21 -4.07 0.18
N GLY A 51 -2.41 -3.94 1.24
CA GLY A 51 -1.55 -4.99 1.74
C GLY A 51 -0.43 -5.40 0.77
N GLN A 52 0.08 -6.62 0.99
CA GLN A 52 1.21 -7.19 0.26
C GLN A 52 0.91 -7.33 -1.24
N LYS A 53 -0.34 -7.62 -1.60
CA LYS A 53 -0.77 -7.70 -3.00
C LYS A 53 -0.62 -6.36 -3.69
N ALA A 54 -1.16 -5.28 -3.12
CA ALA A 54 -1.04 -3.95 -3.70
C ALA A 54 0.43 -3.47 -3.76
N ALA A 55 1.22 -3.74 -2.73
CA ALA A 55 2.65 -3.47 -2.73
C ALA A 55 3.40 -4.22 -3.86
N LYS A 56 3.06 -5.47 -4.11
CA LYS A 56 3.61 -6.26 -5.22
C LYS A 56 3.17 -5.74 -6.58
N ASP A 57 1.90 -5.36 -6.72
CA ASP A 57 1.34 -4.89 -7.99
C ASP A 57 1.93 -3.53 -8.39
N VAL A 58 2.06 -2.59 -7.44
CA VAL A 58 2.72 -1.30 -7.73
C VAL A 58 4.19 -1.51 -8.11
N MET A 59 4.89 -2.47 -7.48
CA MET A 59 6.28 -2.76 -7.82
C MET A 59 6.43 -3.46 -9.16
N LYS A 60 5.52 -4.36 -9.53
CA LYS A 60 5.49 -4.95 -10.88
C LYS A 60 5.30 -3.89 -11.96
N LYS A 61 4.38 -2.95 -11.72
CA LYS A 61 4.15 -1.82 -12.63
C LYS A 61 5.42 -0.98 -12.77
N TRP A 62 6.03 -0.59 -11.66
CA TRP A 62 7.31 0.13 -11.65
C TRP A 62 8.42 -0.62 -12.40
N ASN A 63 8.57 -1.93 -12.15
CA ASN A 63 9.57 -2.75 -12.82
C ASN A 63 9.38 -2.75 -14.34
N LYS A 64 8.13 -2.84 -14.80
CA LYS A 64 7.80 -2.75 -16.24
C LYS A 64 8.19 -1.38 -16.81
N GLU A 65 7.85 -0.29 -16.12
CA GLU A 65 8.17 1.09 -16.53
C GLU A 65 9.69 1.36 -16.57
N LYS A 66 10.45 0.73 -15.65
CA LYS A 66 11.91 0.90 -15.54
C LYS A 66 12.71 -0.17 -16.27
N GLY A 67 12.07 -1.09 -16.98
CA GLY A 67 12.75 -2.17 -17.69
C GLY A 67 13.48 -3.18 -16.78
N ILE A 68 13.09 -3.28 -15.51
CA ILE A 68 13.63 -4.26 -14.56
C ILE A 68 13.09 -5.64 -14.94
N LYS A 69 13.97 -6.52 -15.39
CA LYS A 69 13.60 -7.85 -15.92
C LYS A 69 13.29 -8.89 -14.83
N SER A 70 13.75 -8.67 -13.60
CA SER A 70 13.58 -9.64 -12.52
C SER A 70 13.51 -8.97 -11.15
N CYS A 71 12.60 -9.45 -10.30
CA CYS A 71 12.50 -9.04 -8.90
C CYS A 71 13.81 -9.31 -8.12
N ASN A 72 14.60 -10.31 -8.54
CA ASN A 72 15.89 -10.65 -7.95
C ASN A 72 16.97 -9.60 -8.19
N GLN A 73 16.72 -8.57 -9.01
CA GLN A 73 17.66 -7.43 -9.10
C GLN A 73 17.71 -6.66 -7.79
N CYS A 74 16.57 -6.52 -7.09
CA CYS A 74 16.45 -5.79 -5.82
C CYS A 74 16.33 -6.72 -4.60
N HIS A 75 15.88 -7.97 -4.77
CA HIS A 75 15.66 -8.91 -3.67
C HIS A 75 16.75 -9.97 -3.57
N THR A 76 17.20 -10.29 -2.36
CA THR A 76 18.03 -11.48 -2.06
C THR A 76 17.16 -12.73 -1.99
N LYS A 77 15.96 -12.59 -1.43
CA LYS A 77 14.96 -13.64 -1.34
C LYS A 77 13.60 -13.08 -1.69
N LEU A 78 12.84 -13.82 -2.49
CA LEU A 78 11.42 -13.52 -2.71
C LEU A 78 10.61 -14.07 -1.53
N ALA A 79 9.30 -14.29 -1.72
CA ALA A 79 8.43 -14.82 -0.68
C ALA A 79 9.07 -15.98 0.13
N PRO A 80 8.80 -16.10 1.44
CA PRO A 80 7.82 -15.31 2.20
C PRO A 80 8.38 -14.04 2.85
N THR A 81 9.70 -13.85 2.93
CA THR A 81 10.31 -12.74 3.69
C THR A 81 10.54 -11.48 2.86
N TYR A 82 10.69 -11.63 1.53
CA TYR A 82 10.94 -10.52 0.61
C TYR A 82 12.19 -9.70 0.96
N ASP A 83 13.25 -10.38 1.41
CA ASP A 83 14.50 -9.75 1.83
C ASP A 83 15.11 -8.93 0.68
N LEU A 84 15.51 -7.71 1.00
CA LEU A 84 16.10 -6.77 0.05
C LEU A 84 17.63 -6.91 0.06
N LYS A 85 18.24 -6.68 -1.10
CA LYS A 85 19.70 -6.50 -1.18
C LYS A 85 20.10 -5.19 -0.51
N ALA A 86 21.35 -5.12 -0.07
CA ALA A 86 21.91 -3.93 0.56
C ALA A 86 21.83 -2.69 -0.36
N ASP A 87 21.98 -2.89 -1.67
CA ASP A 87 21.96 -1.84 -2.69
C ASP A 87 20.58 -1.62 -3.34
N ALA A 88 19.53 -2.30 -2.87
CA ALA A 88 18.20 -2.25 -3.48
C ALA A 88 17.62 -0.82 -3.51
N PHE A 89 17.84 -0.05 -2.44
CA PHE A 89 17.36 1.33 -2.35
C PHE A 89 18.18 2.28 -3.23
N ASP A 90 19.49 2.05 -3.36
CA ASP A 90 20.34 2.84 -4.25
C ASP A 90 19.96 2.59 -5.71
N GLN A 91 19.70 1.33 -6.08
CA GLN A 91 19.16 0.98 -7.40
C GLN A 91 17.79 1.64 -7.63
N PHE A 92 16.90 1.61 -6.64
CA PHE A 92 15.59 2.24 -6.73
C PHE A 92 15.70 3.75 -6.99
N VAL A 93 16.58 4.46 -6.26
CA VAL A 93 16.84 5.89 -6.46
C VAL A 93 17.48 6.17 -7.81
N LYS A 94 18.48 5.37 -8.23
CA LYS A 94 19.11 5.48 -9.56
C LYS A 94 18.10 5.34 -10.70
N LEU A 95 17.05 4.55 -10.50
CA LEU A 95 15.95 4.38 -11.47
C LEU A 95 14.86 5.46 -11.35
N GLY A 96 15.07 6.48 -10.51
CA GLY A 96 14.16 7.62 -10.33
C GLY A 96 13.10 7.42 -9.25
N GLY A 97 13.25 6.42 -8.39
CA GLY A 97 12.38 6.18 -7.25
C GLY A 97 12.60 7.18 -6.12
N LYS A 98 11.55 7.48 -5.36
CA LYS A 98 11.59 8.42 -4.23
C LYS A 98 11.60 7.70 -2.87
N LEU A 99 12.61 7.99 -2.06
CA LEU A 99 12.66 7.56 -0.68
C LEU A 99 11.81 8.48 0.20
N ILE A 100 11.27 7.92 1.28
CA ILE A 100 10.61 8.70 2.32
C ILE A 100 11.72 9.47 3.06
N PRO A 101 11.61 10.80 3.18
CA PRO A 101 12.56 11.58 3.96
C PRO A 101 12.52 11.09 5.41
N THR A 102 13.53 10.32 5.79
CA THR A 102 13.72 9.92 7.18
C THR A 102 14.32 11.13 7.88
N LYS A 103 13.67 11.63 8.95
CA LYS A 103 14.27 12.67 9.80
C LYS A 103 15.65 12.18 10.25
N GLY A 104 16.72 12.73 9.67
CA GLY A 104 18.11 12.38 9.99
C GLY A 104 18.84 11.46 9.02
N ALA A 105 18.23 10.99 7.92
CA ALA A 105 18.97 10.25 6.90
C ALA A 105 19.84 11.22 6.09
N LYS A 106 21.17 11.12 6.26
CA LYS A 106 22.13 11.73 5.33
C LYS A 106 21.75 11.30 3.92
N THR A 107 21.48 12.27 3.07
CA THR A 107 21.16 12.11 1.65
C THR A 107 22.04 11.00 1.04
N PRO A 108 21.46 10.00 0.35
CA PRO A 108 22.29 9.04 -0.38
C PRO A 108 23.22 9.83 -1.30
N LEU A 109 24.53 9.57 -1.18
CA LEU A 109 25.54 10.15 -2.05
C LEU A 109 25.08 9.95 -3.50
N ALA A 110 24.95 11.05 -4.24
CA ALA A 110 24.62 11.01 -5.65
C ALA A 110 25.54 10.00 -6.37
N PRO A 111 25.04 9.29 -7.40
CA PRO A 111 25.90 8.37 -8.15
C PRO A 111 27.11 9.15 -8.66
N ALA A 112 28.31 8.70 -8.26
CA ALA A 112 29.56 9.24 -8.76
C ALA A 112 29.51 9.18 -10.29
N LYS A 113 29.52 10.35 -10.93
CA LYS A 113 29.64 10.48 -12.38
C LYS A 113 31.03 9.94 -12.75
N GLY A 114 31.09 8.68 -13.18
CA GLY A 114 32.28 8.10 -13.80
C GLY A 114 32.56 8.83 -15.12
N LYS A 115 33.81 9.26 -15.27
CA LYS A 115 34.37 9.88 -16.48
C LYS A 115 34.51 8.85 -17.60
#